data_AF-A0A259C7L6-F1
#
_entry.id   AF-A0A259C7L6-F1
#
_cell.length_a   1.000
_cell.length_b   1.000
_cell.length_c   1.000
_cell.angle_alpha   90.00
_cell.angle_beta   90.00
_cell.angle_gamma   90.00
#
_symmetry.space_group_name_H-M   'P 1'
#
loop_
_entity.id
_entity.type
_entity.pdbx_description
1 polymer ?
#
loop_
_entity_poly.entity_id
_entity_poly.type
_entity_poly.pdbx_seq_one_letter_code
_entity_poly.pdbx_strand_id
1 'polypeptide(L)'
;MSTIIVYRHVGRGPESIARLAWQASQGLLTATRVGRRDLAEEISVWMINTREDPRCTQALGRILDSALAIAFARFGGAGPGFVPIQSDDGEAA
;
A
#
# COMPACT_ATOMS: atom_id res chain seq x y z
N MET A 1 19.77 6.71 1.64
CA MET A 1 19.18 7.25 0.39
C MET A 1 17.91 6.47 0.09
N SER A 2 16.73 6.99 0.46
CA SER A 2 15.45 6.36 0.09
C SER A 2 15.00 6.89 -1.26
N THR A 3 14.90 6.00 -2.24
CA THR A 3 14.33 6.30 -3.55
C THR A 3 12.82 6.50 -3.39
N ILE A 4 12.37 7.74 -3.50
CA ILE A 4 10.94 8.06 -3.62
C ILE A 4 10.45 7.44 -4.92
N ILE A 5 9.53 6.48 -4.83
CA ILE A 5 8.93 5.89 -6.03
C ILE A 5 7.82 6.81 -6.52
N VAL A 6 8.18 7.81 -7.32
CA VAL A 6 7.20 8.66 -8.01
C VAL A 6 6.65 7.91 -9.22
N TYR A 7 5.54 7.18 -9.03
CA TYR A 7 4.82 6.54 -10.15
C TYR A 7 4.07 7.60 -10.98
N ARG A 8 4.76 8.17 -11.99
CA ARG A 8 4.17 9.12 -12.94
C ARG A 8 3.52 8.36 -14.09
N HIS A 9 2.20 8.43 -14.19
CA HIS A 9 1.45 7.72 -15.23
C HIS A 9 1.42 8.49 -16.56
N VAL A 10 1.79 7.82 -17.66
CA VAL A 10 1.53 8.26 -19.05
C VAL A 10 0.52 7.28 -19.68
N GLY A 11 -0.76 7.39 -19.34
CA GLY A 11 -1.81 6.52 -19.88
C GLY A 11 -3.16 6.76 -19.21
N ARG A 12 -4.23 6.92 -19.99
CA ARG A 12 -5.60 7.21 -19.52
C ARG A 12 -6.58 6.06 -19.76
N GLY A 13 -6.09 4.83 -19.93
CA GLY A 13 -6.91 3.66 -20.24
C GLY A 13 -7.23 2.80 -19.01
N PRO A 14 -8.38 2.09 -18.97
CA PRO A 14 -8.72 1.19 -17.87
C PRO A 14 -7.68 0.08 -17.61
N GLU A 15 -6.99 -0.38 -18.66
CA GLU A 15 -5.88 -1.34 -18.55
C GLU A 15 -4.71 -0.82 -17.71
N SER A 16 -4.54 0.51 -17.66
CA SER A 16 -3.38 1.13 -17.05
C SER A 16 -3.52 1.23 -15.52
N ILE A 17 -4.75 1.47 -15.04
CA ILE A 17 -5.11 1.35 -13.61
C ILE A 17 -5.04 -0.11 -13.15
N ALA A 18 -5.55 -1.05 -13.95
CA ALA A 18 -5.50 -2.48 -13.60
C ALA A 18 -4.05 -2.97 -13.43
N ARG A 19 -3.15 -2.56 -14.35
CA ARG A 19 -1.73 -2.88 -14.26
C ARG A 19 -1.07 -2.27 -13.02
N LEU A 20 -1.37 -1.01 -12.69
CA LEU A 20 -0.82 -0.35 -11.51
C LEU A 20 -1.30 -1.00 -10.22
N ALA A 21 -2.60 -1.27 -10.11
CA ALA A 21 -3.19 -1.95 -8.97
C ALA A 21 -2.62 -3.37 -8.79
N TRP A 22 -2.38 -4.10 -9.88
CA TRP A 22 -1.68 -5.38 -9.84
C TRP A 22 -0.24 -5.23 -9.32
N GLN A 23 0.53 -4.28 -9.87
CA GLN A 23 1.92 -4.03 -9.44
C GLN A 23 2.00 -3.60 -7.98
N ALA A 24 1.10 -2.71 -7.54
CA ALA A 24 1.00 -2.27 -6.15
C ALA A 24 0.65 -3.43 -5.22
N SER A 25 -0.30 -4.29 -5.60
CA SER A 25 -0.65 -5.49 -4.82
C SER A 25 0.55 -6.42 -4.65
N GLN A 26 1.30 -6.68 -5.73
CA GLN A 26 2.53 -7.49 -5.69
C GLN A 26 3.62 -6.83 -4.84
N GLY A 27 3.78 -5.51 -4.97
CA GLY A 27 4.73 -4.71 -4.19
C GLY A 27 4.41 -4.75 -2.70
N LEU A 28 3.14 -4.58 -2.33
CA LEU A 28 2.65 -4.65 -0.96
C LEU A 28 2.91 -6.02 -0.35
N LEU A 29 2.52 -7.11 -1.04
CA LEU A 29 2.73 -8.47 -0.56
C LEU A 29 4.22 -8.80 -0.42
N THR A 30 5.06 -8.30 -1.34
CA THR A 30 6.52 -8.47 -1.26
C THR A 30 7.09 -7.72 -0.07
N ALA A 31 6.78 -6.43 0.08
CA ALA A 31 7.22 -5.58 1.19
C ALA A 31 6.82 -6.18 2.54
N THR A 32 5.57 -6.67 2.62
CA THR A 32 5.03 -7.37 3.77
C THR A 32 5.83 -8.64 4.07
N ARG A 33 6.08 -9.49 3.06
CA ARG A 33 6.84 -10.74 3.22
C ARG A 33 8.25 -10.50 3.74
N VAL A 34 8.92 -9.44 3.28
CA VAL A 34 10.30 -9.10 3.69
C VAL A 34 10.37 -8.24 4.95
N GLY A 35 9.23 -7.95 5.60
CA GLY A 35 9.18 -7.15 6.83
C GLY A 35 9.49 -5.66 6.63
N ARG A 36 9.44 -5.16 5.39
CA ARG A 36 9.66 -3.74 5.06
C ARG A 36 8.40 -2.94 5.35
N ARG A 37 8.14 -2.68 6.64
CA ARG A 37 6.92 -2.01 7.11
C ARG A 37 6.70 -0.67 6.42
N ASP A 38 7.66 0.25 6.47
CA ASP A 38 7.54 1.60 5.87
C ASP A 38 7.08 1.58 4.41
N LEU A 39 7.66 0.67 3.61
CA LEU A 39 7.31 0.50 2.21
C LEU A 39 5.90 -0.08 2.04
N ALA A 40 5.50 -1.01 2.91
CA ALA A 40 4.14 -1.53 2.91
C ALA A 40 3.12 -0.45 3.29
N GLU A 41 3.45 0.46 4.22
CA GLU A 41 2.57 1.58 4.60
C GLU A 41 2.42 2.54 3.41
N GLU A 42 3.52 2.93 2.75
CA GLU A 42 3.50 3.82 1.57
C GLU A 42 2.64 3.25 0.44
N ILE A 43 2.81 1.97 0.12
CA ILE A 43 2.01 1.30 -0.91
C ILE A 43 0.54 1.21 -0.47
N SER A 44 0.27 0.94 0.81
CA SER A 44 -1.10 0.85 1.34
C SER A 44 -1.86 2.17 1.19
N VAL A 45 -1.22 3.31 1.47
CA VAL A 45 -1.81 4.65 1.27
C VAL A 45 -2.18 4.86 -0.19
N TRP A 46 -1.29 4.51 -1.12
CA TRP A 46 -1.59 4.62 -2.56
C TRP A 46 -2.79 3.74 -2.96
N MET A 47 -2.86 2.50 -2.45
CA MET A 47 -3.93 1.56 -2.78
C MET A 47 -5.30 2.04 -2.25
N ILE A 48 -5.34 2.61 -1.03
CA ILE A 48 -6.54 3.20 -0.44
C ILE A 48 -7.03 4.36 -1.32
N ASN A 49 -6.14 5.28 -1.70
CA ASN A 49 -6.51 6.41 -2.57
C ASN A 49 -6.96 5.94 -3.97
N THR A 50 -6.36 4.88 -4.51
CA THR A 50 -6.75 4.30 -5.80
C THR A 50 -8.14 3.67 -5.76
N ARG A 51 -8.57 3.15 -4.60
CA ARG A 51 -9.91 2.60 -4.40
C ARG A 51 -11.00 3.66 -4.53
N GLU A 52 -10.70 4.91 -4.16
CA GLU A 52 -11.64 6.03 -4.27
C GLU A 52 -11.74 6.61 -5.70
N ASP A 53 -10.85 6.20 -6.61
CA ASP A 53 -10.89 6.65 -8.00
C ASP A 53 -12.15 6.09 -8.72
N PRO A 54 -12.95 6.92 -9.41
CA PRO A 54 -14.15 6.48 -10.13
C PRO A 54 -13.89 5.42 -11.22
N ARG A 55 -12.65 5.30 -11.69
CA ARG A 55 -12.22 4.31 -12.69
C ARG A 55 -11.86 2.96 -12.05
N CYS A 56 -11.78 2.89 -10.73
CA CYS A 56 -11.57 1.65 -10.00
C CYS A 56 -12.83 0.80 -10.07
N THR A 57 -12.77 -0.29 -10.84
CA THR A 57 -13.89 -1.21 -10.93
C THR A 57 -14.07 -1.98 -9.62
N GLN A 58 -15.28 -2.48 -9.37
CA GLN A 58 -15.56 -3.27 -8.17
C GLN A 58 -14.64 -4.50 -8.05
N ALA A 59 -14.31 -5.15 -9.17
CA ALA A 59 -13.39 -6.27 -9.21
C ALA A 59 -11.97 -5.86 -8.76
N LEU A 60 -11.50 -4.69 -9.20
CA LEU A 60 -10.21 -4.15 -8.80
C LEU A 60 -10.18 -3.79 -7.31
N GLY A 61 -11.24 -3.17 -6.80
CA GLY A 61 -11.38 -2.87 -5.37
C GLY A 61 -11.24 -4.11 -4.50
N ARG A 62 -11.83 -5.25 -4.88
CA ARG A 62 -11.70 -6.52 -4.13
C ARG A 62 -10.26 -7.03 -4.09
N ILE A 63 -9.50 -6.86 -5.18
CA ILE A 63 -8.09 -7.26 -5.24
C ILE A 63 -7.27 -6.40 -4.28
N LEU A 64 -7.47 -5.08 -4.33
CA LEU A 64 -6.79 -4.14 -3.44
C LEU A 64 -7.10 -4.44 -1.97
N ASP A 65 -8.37 -4.64 -1.63
CA ASP A 65 -8.82 -5.00 -0.28
C ASP A 65 -8.19 -6.30 0.22
N SER A 66 -8.10 -7.31 -0.63
CA SER A 66 -7.51 -8.60 -0.26
C SER A 66 -6.02 -8.47 0.06
N ALA A 67 -5.28 -7.71 -0.75
CA ALA A 67 -3.85 -7.48 -0.52
C ALA A 67 -3.59 -6.64 0.75
N LEU A 68 -4.42 -5.63 1.00
CA LEU A 68 -4.37 -4.83 2.23
C LEU A 68 -4.66 -5.70 3.48
N ALA A 69 -5.69 -6.54 3.42
CA ALA A 69 -6.04 -7.43 4.53
C ALA A 69 -4.89 -8.40 4.87
N ILE A 70 -4.23 -8.96 3.87
CA ILE A 70 -3.04 -9.83 4.06
C ILE A 70 -1.89 -9.04 4.70
N ALA A 71 -1.62 -7.83 4.22
CA ALA A 71 -0.56 -6.98 4.74
C ALA A 71 -0.81 -6.62 6.22
N PHE A 72 -2.02 -6.20 6.56
CA PHE A 72 -2.42 -5.85 7.93
C PHE A 72 -2.31 -7.04 8.87
N ALA A 73 -2.85 -8.19 8.48
CA ALA A 73 -2.76 -9.41 9.29
C ALA A 73 -1.29 -9.79 9.59
N ARG A 74 -0.38 -9.60 8.63
CA ARG A 74 1.02 -9.98 8.78
C ARG A 74 1.82 -9.04 9.68
N PHE A 75 1.48 -7.76 9.73
CA PHE A 75 2.10 -6.77 10.62
C PHE A 75 1.42 -6.64 12.00
N GLY A 76 0.47 -7.53 12.30
CA GLY A 76 -0.18 -7.60 13.63
C GLY A 76 -1.39 -6.68 13.79
N GLY A 77 -1.93 -6.14 12.70
CA GLY A 77 -3.17 -5.37 12.70
C GLY A 77 -4.34 -6.20 12.20
N ALA A 78 -5.24 -6.61 13.09
CA ALA A 78 -6.65 -6.54 12.72
C ALA A 78 -6.91 -5.05 12.42
N GLY A 79 -7.24 -4.69 11.17
CA GLY A 79 -7.47 -3.28 10.82
C GLY A 79 -8.57 -2.64 11.68
N PRO A 80 -8.82 -1.32 11.66
CA PRO A 80 -8.14 -0.18 11.05
C PRO A 80 -7.29 0.55 12.11
N GLY A 81 -6.00 0.72 11.86
CA GLY A 81 -5.12 1.34 12.83
C GLY A 81 -3.66 1.17 12.44
N PHE A 82 -3.24 1.85 11.37
CA PHE A 82 -1.87 2.33 11.34
C PHE A 82 -1.74 3.36 12.46
N VAL A 83 -1.48 2.88 13.67
CA VAL A 83 -1.02 3.74 14.74
C VAL A 83 0.37 4.22 14.30
N PRO A 84 0.63 5.54 14.29
CA PRO A 84 1.93 6.06 13.90
C PRO A 84 3.00 5.40 14.74
N ILE A 85 4.10 5.01 14.08
CA ILE A 85 5.34 4.69 14.78
C ILE A 85 5.69 5.96 15.56
N GLN A 86 5.47 5.96 16.88
CA GLN A 86 6.12 6.94 17.73
C GLN A 86 7.61 6.73 17.52
N SER A 87 8.28 7.74 16.97
CA SER A 87 9.73 7.82 17.04
C SER A 87 10.10 7.62 18.49
N ASP A 88 10.99 6.66 18.74
CA ASP A 88 11.67 6.49 20.01
C ASP A 88 12.51 7.76 20.19
N ASP A 89 11.90 8.80 20.75
CA ASP A 89 12.60 10.00 21.18
C ASP A 89 13.49 9.55 22.34
N GLY A 90 14.75 9.32 21.98
CA GLY A 90 15.79 9.00 22.91
C GLY A 90 15.95 10.06 24.00
N GLU A 91 16.65 9.59 25.03
CA GLU A 91 17.40 10.38 26.01
C GLU A 91 16.61 10.94 27.20
N ALA A 92 16.79 10.27 28.34
CA ALA A 92 17.03 10.97 29.59
C ALA A 92 18.24 10.32 30.27
N ALA A 93 19.24 11.17 30.52
CA ALA A 93 20.52 10.91 31.16
C ALA A 93 20.42 10.45 32.62
#